data_AF-A0A9P7JEZ9-F1
#
_entry.id   AF-A0A9P7JEZ9-F1
#
_cell.length_a   1.000
_cell.length_b   1.000
_cell.length_c   1.000
_cell.angle_alpha   90.00
_cell.angle_beta   90.00
_cell.angle_gamma   90.00
#
_symmetry.space_group_name_H-M   'P 1'
#
loop_
_entity.id
_entity.type
_entity.pdbx_description
1 polymer ?
#
loop_
_entity_poly.entity_id
_entity_poly.type
_entity_poly.pdbx_seq_one_letter_code
_entity_poly.pdbx_strand_id
1 'polypeptide(L)'
;MVIYQQNQEEVLNRIKDESRAKPGGPGMFKHYQAAVKRVMAELSNDELEKAKETAKEWSNNFPPPKIQAQVTCKKGPAYMEHFSKEMWRQCGMRVFVMLAWKNEQGEVLFWMHNDNEALGDGDSFMKTKDWEDIESLLLNWKPMEMGCHCFQTSPK
;
A
#
# COMPACT_ATOMS: atom_id res chain seq x y z
N MET A 1 10.62 -0.66 -8.19
CA MET A 1 11.59 -1.40 -9.03
C MET A 1 12.96 -1.23 -8.39
N VAL A 2 13.66 -2.32 -8.07
CA VAL A 2 14.95 -2.29 -7.34
C VAL A 2 15.99 -1.44 -8.03
N ILE A 3 16.09 -1.57 -9.35
CA ILE A 3 16.98 -0.79 -10.21
C ILE A 3 16.76 0.72 -10.04
N TYR A 4 15.51 1.15 -9.89
CA TYR A 4 15.21 2.56 -9.65
C TYR A 4 15.74 3.03 -8.29
N GLN A 5 15.52 2.26 -7.22
CA GLN A 5 15.98 2.65 -5.90
C GLN A 5 17.51 2.66 -5.80
N GLN A 6 18.18 1.74 -6.50
CA GLN A 6 19.64 1.68 -6.52
C GLN A 6 20.28 2.79 -7.37
N ASN A 7 19.58 3.31 -8.41
CA ASN A 7 20.12 4.29 -9.35
C ASN A 7 19.34 5.63 -9.33
N GLN A 8 18.64 5.93 -8.23
CA GLN A 8 17.78 7.11 -8.14
C GLN A 8 18.55 8.41 -8.34
N GLU A 9 19.75 8.51 -7.74
CA GLU A 9 20.62 9.69 -7.88
C GLU A 9 21.07 9.89 -9.33
N GLU A 10 21.42 8.82 -10.03
CA GLU A 10 21.84 8.88 -11.43
C GLU A 10 20.70 9.34 -12.34
N VAL A 11 19.49 8.80 -12.13
CA VAL A 11 18.30 9.23 -12.85
C VAL A 11 18.05 10.74 -12.62
N LEU A 12 18.18 11.21 -11.38
CA LEU A 12 17.99 12.63 -11.04
C LEU A 12 19.07 13.53 -11.65
N ASN A 13 20.33 13.08 -11.66
CA ASN A 13 21.44 13.80 -12.29
C ASN A 13 21.23 13.92 -13.80
N ARG A 14 20.83 12.86 -14.49
CA ARG A 14 20.53 12.91 -15.94
C ARG A 14 19.40 13.88 -16.26
N ILE A 15 18.33 13.89 -15.46
CA ILE A 15 17.24 14.85 -15.68
C ILE A 15 17.76 16.29 -15.52
N LYS A 16 18.58 16.55 -14.50
CA LYS A 16 19.18 17.86 -14.27
C LYS A 16 20.10 18.28 -15.43
N ASP A 17 20.94 17.37 -15.92
CA ASP A 17 21.91 17.67 -16.98
C ASP A 17 21.25 17.86 -18.35
N GLU A 18 20.27 17.02 -18.69
CA GLU A 18 19.62 17.01 -20.01
C GLU A 18 18.52 18.06 -20.16
N SER A 19 17.83 18.42 -19.07
CA SER A 19 16.67 19.31 -19.13
C SER A 19 16.83 20.60 -18.35
N ARG A 20 17.87 20.73 -17.51
CA ARG A 20 18.04 21.79 -16.49
C ARG A 20 16.83 21.91 -15.54
N ALA A 21 15.90 20.96 -15.56
CA ALA A 21 14.78 20.92 -14.65
C ALA A 21 15.29 20.63 -13.24
N LYS A 22 14.82 21.41 -12.26
CA LYS A 22 15.15 21.18 -10.86
C LYS A 22 14.50 19.87 -10.38
N PRO A 23 15.20 19.07 -9.56
CA PRO A 23 14.60 17.93 -8.88
C PRO A 23 13.32 18.36 -8.12
N GLY A 24 12.23 17.61 -8.29
CA GLY A 24 10.92 17.90 -7.69
C GLY A 24 10.07 18.96 -8.41
N GLY A 25 10.56 19.55 -9.50
CA GLY A 25 9.79 20.51 -10.31
C GLY A 25 8.81 19.86 -11.29
N PRO A 26 7.74 20.56 -11.72
CA PRO A 26 6.75 20.00 -12.66
C PRO A 26 7.34 19.51 -13.99
N GLY A 27 8.41 20.16 -14.46
CA GLY A 27 9.13 19.77 -15.67
C GLY A 27 9.90 18.44 -15.56
N MET A 28 10.21 17.97 -14.34
CA MET A 28 10.97 16.74 -14.11
C MET A 28 10.21 15.50 -14.59
N PHE A 29 8.88 15.45 -14.34
CA PHE A 29 8.05 14.30 -14.71
C PHE A 29 8.09 13.98 -16.21
N LYS A 30 8.20 15.01 -17.06
CA LYS A 30 8.29 14.85 -18.52
C LYS A 30 9.57 14.12 -18.96
N HIS A 31 10.68 14.33 -18.25
CA HIS A 31 11.98 13.76 -18.59
C HIS A 31 12.28 12.45 -17.85
N TYR A 32 11.53 12.18 -16.79
CA TYR A 32 11.76 11.08 -15.87
C TYR A 32 11.78 9.70 -16.56
N GLN A 33 10.75 9.38 -17.34
CA GLN A 33 10.68 8.06 -18.00
C GLN A 33 11.82 7.85 -19.02
N ALA A 34 12.24 8.91 -19.72
CA ALA A 34 13.36 8.83 -20.66
C ALA A 34 14.70 8.60 -19.93
N ALA A 35 14.95 9.32 -18.83
CA ALA A 35 16.15 9.15 -18.03
C ALA A 35 16.26 7.73 -17.44
N VAL A 36 15.15 7.20 -16.88
CA VAL A 36 15.10 5.82 -16.36
C VAL A 36 15.42 4.80 -17.47
N LYS A 37 14.88 4.97 -18.67
CA LYS A 37 15.16 4.06 -19.80
C LYS A 37 16.63 4.08 -20.20
N ARG A 38 17.28 5.24 -20.19
CA ARG A 38 18.71 5.37 -20.52
C ARG A 38 19.59 4.70 -19.47
N VAL A 39 19.35 4.98 -18.20
CA VAL A 39 20.06 4.31 -17.09
C VAL A 39 19.93 2.80 -17.22
N MET A 40 18.72 2.27 -17.44
CA MET A 40 18.52 0.83 -17.62
C MET A 40 19.23 0.24 -18.84
N ALA A 41 19.38 1.00 -19.94
CA ALA A 41 20.06 0.52 -21.14
C ALA A 41 21.59 0.46 -20.99
N GLU A 42 22.14 1.19 -20.01
CA GLU A 42 23.57 1.27 -19.74
C GLU A 42 24.02 0.30 -18.63
N LEU A 43 23.07 -0.32 -17.91
CA LEU A 43 23.39 -1.35 -16.93
C LEU A 43 24.03 -2.56 -17.60
N SER A 44 25.12 -3.01 -17.00
CA SER A 44 25.75 -4.27 -17.36
C SER A 44 24.84 -5.46 -17.03
N ASN A 45 25.10 -6.60 -17.69
CA ASN A 45 24.40 -7.85 -17.37
C ASN A 45 24.55 -8.23 -15.89
N ASP A 46 25.72 -7.97 -15.30
CA ASP A 46 25.99 -8.25 -13.89
C ASP A 46 25.14 -7.39 -12.95
N GLU A 47 24.95 -6.11 -13.27
CA GLU A 47 24.10 -5.19 -12.49
C GLU A 47 22.62 -5.55 -12.62
N LEU A 48 22.17 -5.93 -13.82
CA LEU A 48 20.82 -6.42 -14.04
C LEU A 48 20.56 -7.70 -13.24
N GLU A 49 21.52 -8.62 -13.20
CA GLU A 49 21.38 -9.87 -12.46
C GLU A 49 21.35 -9.64 -10.95
N LYS A 50 22.26 -8.80 -10.41
CA LYS A 50 22.21 -8.38 -9.00
C LYS A 50 20.88 -7.73 -8.65
N ALA A 51 20.34 -6.87 -9.52
CA ALA A 51 19.05 -6.23 -9.26
C ALA A 51 17.89 -7.24 -9.25
N LYS A 52 17.93 -8.30 -10.07
CA LYS A 52 16.96 -9.40 -10.00
C LYS A 52 17.11 -10.20 -8.70
N GLU A 53 18.35 -10.51 -8.30
CA GLU A 53 18.63 -11.20 -7.04
C GLU A 53 18.11 -10.41 -5.85
N THR A 54 18.38 -9.10 -5.79
CA THR A 54 17.85 -8.20 -4.76
C THR A 54 16.33 -8.11 -4.82
N ALA A 55 15.72 -8.03 -6.01
CA ALA A 55 14.26 -8.04 -6.13
C ALA A 55 13.64 -9.33 -5.59
N LYS A 56 14.28 -10.47 -5.86
CA LYS A 56 13.90 -11.77 -5.33
C LYS A 56 14.11 -11.82 -3.82
N GLU A 57 15.23 -11.33 -3.31
CA GLU A 57 15.52 -11.25 -1.88
C GLU A 57 14.44 -10.44 -1.16
N TRP A 58 14.16 -9.23 -1.62
CA TRP A 58 13.16 -8.35 -1.00
C TRP A 58 11.74 -8.91 -1.08
N SER A 59 11.39 -9.56 -2.18
CA SER A 59 10.09 -10.21 -2.33
C SER A 59 9.91 -11.39 -1.36
N ASN A 60 11.01 -12.03 -0.95
CA ASN A 60 11.02 -13.13 0.01
C ASN A 60 11.33 -12.67 1.44
N ASN A 61 11.82 -11.45 1.62
CA ASN A 61 12.17 -10.87 2.91
C ASN A 61 10.96 -10.18 3.52
N PHE A 62 9.95 -10.99 3.85
CA PHE A 62 8.82 -10.55 4.65
C PHE A 62 8.94 -11.10 6.08
N PRO A 63 8.40 -10.39 7.10
CA PRO A 63 8.42 -10.89 8.46
C PRO A 63 7.76 -12.27 8.57
N PRO A 64 8.12 -13.11 9.56
CA PRO A 64 7.42 -14.37 9.80
C PRO A 64 5.90 -14.17 9.96
N PRO A 65 5.06 -15.16 9.61
CA PRO A 65 3.59 -15.02 9.64
C PRO A 65 3.04 -14.47 10.96
N LYS A 66 3.61 -14.91 12.09
CA LYS A 66 3.25 -14.40 13.42
C LYS A 66 3.48 -12.90 13.57
N ILE A 67 4.60 -12.39 13.07
CA ILE A 67 4.92 -10.96 13.10
C ILE A 67 4.00 -10.19 12.14
N GLN A 68 3.69 -10.76 10.96
CA GLN A 68 2.72 -10.15 10.04
C GLN A 68 1.33 -10.03 10.68
N ALA A 69 0.87 -11.08 11.37
CA ALA A 69 -0.40 -11.07 12.09
C ALA A 69 -0.43 -9.96 13.17
N GLN A 70 0.64 -9.87 13.98
CA GLN A 70 0.76 -8.82 15.00
C GLN A 70 0.78 -7.41 14.40
N VAL A 71 1.56 -7.20 13.34
CA VAL A 71 1.66 -5.91 12.66
C VAL A 71 0.34 -5.54 12.01
N THR A 72 -0.37 -6.50 11.40
CA THR A 72 -1.68 -6.27 10.78
C THR A 72 -2.70 -5.83 11.82
N CYS A 73 -2.81 -6.52 12.96
CA CYS A 73 -3.73 -6.11 14.01
C CYS A 73 -3.38 -4.73 14.61
N LYS A 74 -2.09 -4.42 14.79
CA LYS A 74 -1.64 -3.17 15.43
C LYS A 74 -1.64 -1.95 14.51
N LYS A 75 -1.25 -2.13 13.25
CA LYS A 75 -0.98 -1.03 12.30
C LYS A 75 -1.90 -1.04 11.08
N GLY A 76 -2.52 -2.17 10.77
CA GLY A 76 -3.41 -2.32 9.62
C GLY A 76 -4.49 -1.23 9.55
N PRO A 77 -5.25 -0.98 10.65
CA PRO A 77 -6.27 0.07 10.64
C PRO A 77 -5.73 1.46 10.28
N ALA A 78 -4.62 1.88 10.88
CA ALA A 78 -4.00 3.18 10.61
C ALA A 78 -3.49 3.30 9.16
N TYR A 79 -2.96 2.21 8.58
CA TYR A 79 -2.57 2.21 7.18
C TYR A 79 -3.77 2.37 6.25
N MET A 80 -4.88 1.69 6.53
CA MET A 80 -6.10 1.78 5.72
C MET A 80 -6.74 3.16 5.81
N GLU A 81 -6.79 3.75 7.00
CA GLU A 81 -7.27 5.11 7.21
C GLU A 81 -6.41 6.14 6.46
N HIS A 82 -5.07 6.00 6.52
CA HIS A 82 -4.19 6.90 5.78
C HIS A 82 -4.38 6.74 4.26
N PHE A 83 -4.47 5.49 3.77
CA PHE A 83 -4.72 5.21 2.37
C PHE A 83 -6.05 5.82 1.90
N SER A 84 -7.15 5.60 2.63
CA SER A 84 -8.47 6.12 2.25
C SER A 84 -8.50 7.65 2.21
N LYS A 85 -7.91 8.31 3.20
CA LYS A 85 -7.75 9.77 3.24
C LYS A 85 -6.97 10.32 2.05
N GLU A 86 -5.86 9.67 1.69
CA GLU A 86 -5.01 10.14 0.60
C GLU A 86 -5.69 9.94 -0.77
N MET A 87 -6.39 8.83 -0.97
CA MET A 87 -7.19 8.59 -2.18
C MET A 87 -8.30 9.62 -2.35
N TRP A 88 -8.96 10.01 -1.27
CA TRP A 88 -9.94 11.11 -1.32
C TRP A 88 -9.26 12.45 -1.64
N ARG A 89 -8.22 12.81 -0.88
CA ARG A 89 -7.55 14.11 -1.00
C ARG A 89 -6.94 14.36 -2.36
N GLN A 90 -6.29 13.35 -2.95
CA GLN A 90 -5.55 13.50 -4.20
C GLN A 90 -6.41 13.21 -5.43
N CYS A 91 -7.36 12.27 -5.31
CA CYS A 91 -8.08 11.74 -6.47
C CYS A 91 -9.60 11.94 -6.39
N GLY A 92 -10.14 12.47 -5.30
CA GLY A 92 -11.59 12.53 -5.07
C GLY A 92 -12.23 11.14 -4.94
N MET A 93 -11.43 10.10 -4.67
CA MET A 93 -11.90 8.71 -4.67
C MET A 93 -12.26 8.26 -3.25
N ARG A 94 -13.45 7.66 -3.13
CA ARG A 94 -13.89 6.95 -1.92
C ARG A 94 -13.56 5.46 -2.04
N VAL A 95 -13.12 4.85 -0.94
CA VAL A 95 -12.69 3.46 -0.93
C VAL A 95 -13.41 2.68 0.16
N PHE A 96 -13.77 1.45 -0.18
CA PHE A 96 -14.20 0.42 0.75
C PHE A 96 -13.19 -0.72 0.64
N VAL A 97 -12.63 -1.17 1.75
CA VAL A 97 -11.58 -2.20 1.73
C VAL A 97 -12.03 -3.39 2.57
N MET A 98 -12.18 -4.54 1.92
CA MET A 98 -12.29 -5.82 2.60
C MET A 98 -10.94 -6.51 2.57
N LEU A 99 -10.47 -6.96 3.74
CA LEU A 99 -9.16 -7.57 3.89
C LEU A 99 -9.23 -8.82 4.76
N ALA A 100 -8.38 -9.79 4.44
CA ALA A 100 -8.28 -11.05 5.16
C ALA A 100 -6.81 -11.43 5.37
N TRP A 101 -6.51 -12.00 6.54
CA TRP A 101 -5.17 -12.44 6.91
C TRP A 101 -5.23 -13.60 7.89
N LYS A 102 -4.11 -14.30 8.07
CA LYS A 102 -3.99 -15.33 9.10
C LYS A 102 -3.57 -14.70 10.43
N ASN A 103 -4.22 -15.06 11.53
CA ASN A 103 -3.77 -14.69 12.87
C ASN A 103 -2.54 -15.53 13.31
N GLU A 104 -2.07 -15.32 14.54
CA GLU A 104 -0.91 -16.07 15.07
C GLU A 104 -1.14 -17.58 15.14
N GLN A 105 -2.40 -18.01 15.23
CA GLN A 105 -2.85 -19.40 15.29
C GLN A 105 -3.07 -19.99 13.88
N GLY A 106 -2.88 -19.20 12.82
CA GLY A 106 -3.08 -19.62 11.43
C GLY A 106 -4.54 -19.58 10.95
N GLU A 107 -5.47 -19.11 11.78
CA GLU A 107 -6.88 -18.96 11.43
C GLU A 107 -7.07 -17.73 10.54
N VAL A 108 -7.94 -17.84 9.53
CA VAL A 108 -8.26 -16.71 8.65
C VAL A 108 -9.22 -15.77 9.36
N LEU A 109 -8.76 -14.54 9.57
CA LEU A 109 -9.56 -13.41 10.00
C LEU A 109 -9.91 -12.54 8.82
N PHE A 110 -11.02 -11.82 8.93
CA PHE A 110 -11.36 -10.76 8.00
C PHE A 110 -11.76 -9.47 8.72
N TRP A 111 -11.57 -8.36 8.02
CA TRP A 111 -11.98 -7.04 8.47
C TRP A 111 -12.44 -6.21 7.27
N MET A 112 -13.36 -5.28 7.53
CA MET A 112 -13.87 -4.34 6.55
C MET A 112 -13.59 -2.94 7.05
N HIS A 113 -12.90 -2.15 6.23
CA HIS A 113 -12.59 -0.75 6.50
C HIS A 113 -13.47 0.15 5.64
N ASN A 114 -14.10 1.13 6.28
CA ASN A 114 -14.97 2.09 5.62
C ASN A 114 -15.09 3.39 6.43
N ASP A 115 -14.24 4.34 6.11
CA ASP A 115 -14.23 5.65 6.77
C ASP A 115 -14.89 6.74 5.92
N ASN A 116 -15.71 6.36 4.92
CA ASN A 116 -16.25 7.33 3.97
C ASN A 116 -17.15 8.40 4.62
N GLU A 117 -17.75 8.11 5.78
CA GLU A 117 -18.53 9.08 6.58
C GLU A 117 -17.68 10.17 7.22
N ALA A 118 -16.41 9.87 7.48
CA ALA A 118 -15.46 10.86 7.99
C ALA A 118 -14.85 11.71 6.85
N LEU A 119 -15.16 11.41 5.58
CA LEU A 119 -14.58 12.04 4.39
C LEU A 119 -15.61 12.91 3.66
N GLY A 120 -15.80 14.13 4.17
CA GLY A 120 -16.66 15.15 3.57
C GLY A 120 -18.15 14.82 3.75
N ASP A 121 -18.89 14.76 2.65
CA ASP A 121 -20.32 14.42 2.58
C ASP A 121 -20.56 12.95 2.20
N GLY A 122 -19.58 12.08 2.42
CA GLY A 122 -19.67 10.68 2.02
C GLY A 122 -20.60 9.87 2.91
N ASP A 123 -21.36 8.97 2.30
CA ASP A 123 -22.09 7.93 3.03
C ASP A 123 -21.23 6.66 3.16
N SER A 124 -21.40 5.94 4.27
CA SER A 124 -20.81 4.62 4.43
C SER A 124 -21.36 3.68 3.37
N PHE A 125 -20.47 3.00 2.64
CA PHE A 125 -20.84 1.91 1.74
C PHE A 125 -21.71 0.84 2.45
N MET A 126 -21.49 0.60 3.74
CA MET A 126 -22.29 -0.34 4.53
C MET A 126 -23.75 0.07 4.65
N LYS A 127 -24.09 1.36 4.54
CA LYS A 127 -25.47 1.86 4.59
C LYS A 127 -26.19 1.79 3.24
N THR A 128 -25.49 1.49 2.16
CA THR A 128 -26.02 1.63 0.78
C THR A 128 -26.62 0.34 0.19
N LYS A 129 -26.44 -0.80 0.86
CA LYS A 129 -26.86 -2.12 0.38
C LYS A 129 -27.37 -2.98 1.53
N ASP A 130 -28.24 -3.92 1.20
CA ASP A 130 -28.54 -5.07 2.05
C ASP A 130 -27.39 -6.08 1.91
N TRP A 131 -26.81 -6.51 3.03
CA TRP A 131 -25.55 -7.27 3.06
C TRP A 131 -25.74 -8.77 3.35
N GLU A 132 -26.98 -9.24 3.52
CA GLU A 132 -27.30 -10.64 3.86
C GLU A 132 -26.61 -11.66 2.92
N ASP A 133 -26.55 -11.36 1.61
CA ASP A 133 -25.89 -12.22 0.62
C ASP A 133 -24.36 -12.30 0.82
N ILE A 134 -23.72 -11.21 1.24
CA ILE A 134 -22.26 -11.13 1.45
C ILE A 134 -21.91 -11.69 2.83
N GLU A 135 -22.75 -11.47 3.85
CA GLU A 135 -22.57 -12.05 5.17
C GLU A 135 -22.50 -13.58 5.11
N SER A 136 -23.33 -14.20 4.27
CA SER A 136 -23.32 -15.65 4.05
C SER A 136 -21.97 -16.19 3.55
N LEU A 137 -21.25 -15.41 2.72
CA LEU A 137 -19.92 -15.75 2.21
C LEU A 137 -18.83 -15.57 3.27
N LEU A 138 -19.04 -14.63 4.20
CA LEU A 138 -18.10 -14.29 5.26
C LEU A 138 -18.22 -15.19 6.49
N LEU A 139 -19.30 -15.96 6.65
CA LEU A 139 -19.53 -16.89 7.77
C LEU A 139 -18.40 -17.92 7.97
N ASN A 140 -17.68 -18.27 6.90
CA ASN A 140 -16.57 -19.21 6.97
C ASN A 140 -15.28 -18.59 7.54
N TRP A 141 -15.23 -17.27 7.67
CA TRP A 141 -14.09 -16.53 8.19
C TRP A 141 -14.46 -15.91 9.54
N LYS A 142 -13.50 -15.86 10.46
CA LYS A 142 -13.76 -15.24 11.76
C LYS A 142 -13.68 -13.73 11.61
N PRO A 143 -14.71 -12.96 11.97
CA PRO A 143 -14.59 -11.51 12.02
C PRO A 143 -13.48 -11.17 13.02
N MET A 144 -12.65 -10.19 12.71
CA MET A 144 -11.70 -9.68 13.70
C MET A 144 -12.50 -9.14 14.90
N GLU A 145 -12.46 -9.85 16.02
CA GLU A 145 -13.00 -9.32 17.27
C GLU A 145 -12.12 -8.14 17.72
N MET A 146 -12.73 -7.01 18.09
CA MET A 146 -12.05 -5.83 18.64
C MET A 146 -11.35 -6.07 20.00
N GLY A 147 -11.12 -7.34 20.36
CA GLY A 147 -10.44 -7.84 21.56
C GLY A 147 -8.94 -8.09 21.40
N CYS A 148 -8.34 -7.92 20.21
CA CYS A 148 -6.87 -7.88 20.05
C CYS A 148 -6.27 -6.57 20.64
N HIS A 149 -6.50 -6.27 21.92
CA HIS A 149 -5.85 -5.23 22.76
C HIS A 149 -5.31 -3.98 22.04
N CYS A 150 -6.03 -3.42 21.09
CA CYS A 150 -5.67 -2.19 20.40
C CYS A 150 -6.97 -1.49 20.00
N PHE A 151 -7.23 -0.38 20.69
CA PHE A 151 -8.34 0.55 20.50
C PHE A 151 -9.71 0.13 21.04
N GLN A 152 -9.90 0.44 22.32
CA GLN A 152 -11.19 0.96 22.78
C GLN A 152 -11.47 2.23 21.98
N THR A 153 -12.55 2.24 21.19
CA THR A 153 -13.16 3.50 20.77
C THR A 153 -13.54 4.26 22.04
N SER A 154 -13.00 5.47 22.22
CA SER A 154 -13.48 6.38 23.26
C SER A 154 -15.01 6.51 23.16
N PRO A 155 -15.75 6.34 24.27
CA PRO A 155 -17.18 6.65 24.26
C PRO A 155 -17.37 8.16 24.06
N LYS A 156 -18.54 8.47 23.50
CA LYS A 156 -19.09 9.81 23.29
C LYS A 156 -18.93 10.75 24.47
#